data_AF-A0A9E3XUC0-F1
#
_entry.id   AF-A0A9E3XUC0-F1
#
_cell.length_a   1.000
_cell.length_b   1.000
_cell.length_c   1.000
_cell.angle_alpha   90.00
_cell.angle_beta   90.00
_cell.angle_gamma   90.00
#
_symmetry.space_group_name_H-M   'P 1'
#
loop_
_entity.id
_entity.type
_entity.pdbx_description
1 polymer ?
#
loop_
_entity_poly.entity_id
_entity_poly.type
_entity_poly.pdbx_seq_one_letter_code
_entity_poly.pdbx_strand_id
1 'polypeptide(L)'
;MALHEDPITGDLRLVAPGRSERLGPRPSGCPFCPGNEAVTPPETGRVDARTHVLEDADAQGSSWSARAFPNLFPLTDPHEVLVPSPRHVTAWRQLTLPELEAGIELLLQRPHAAERPGRYVHAFVNDGVEAGASLPHVHAQLVSVPADHHAQRLTHGVRGIDGRCLLCELVGDHDSPFLVERGAHYAIVAHPL
;
A
#
# COMPACT_ATOMS: atom_id res chain seq x y z
N MET A 1 -8.62 16.13 6.94
CA MET A 1 -8.87 15.10 5.92
C MET A 1 -10.17 14.45 6.36
N ALA A 2 -11.14 14.29 5.48
CA ALA A 2 -12.47 13.78 5.84
C ALA A 2 -12.95 12.78 4.80
N LEU A 3 -13.70 11.79 5.27
CA LEU A 3 -14.37 10.80 4.45
C LEU A 3 -15.83 11.23 4.32
N HIS A 4 -16.32 11.37 3.09
CA HIS A 4 -17.69 11.79 2.79
C HIS A 4 -18.36 10.72 1.95
N GLU A 5 -19.58 10.31 2.30
CA GLU A 5 -20.38 9.46 1.45
C GLU A 5 -21.13 10.32 0.42
N ASP A 6 -21.03 9.97 -0.85
CA ASP A 6 -21.85 10.53 -1.90
C ASP A 6 -23.28 10.00 -1.74
N PRO A 7 -24.28 10.86 -1.49
CA PRO A 7 -25.65 10.41 -1.23
C PRO A 7 -26.36 9.83 -2.47
N ILE A 8 -25.80 9.99 -3.68
CA ILE A 8 -26.36 9.47 -4.94
C ILE A 8 -25.80 8.09 -5.24
N THR A 9 -24.49 7.90 -5.11
CA THR A 9 -23.82 6.63 -5.48
C THR A 9 -23.53 5.72 -4.29
N GLY A 10 -23.55 6.25 -3.07
CA GLY A 10 -23.04 5.56 -1.87
C GLY A 10 -21.51 5.50 -1.81
N ASP A 11 -20.81 6.16 -2.74
CA ASP A 11 -19.36 6.12 -2.79
C ASP A 11 -18.73 6.93 -1.68
N LEU A 12 -17.74 6.35 -1.01
CA LEU A 12 -16.87 7.11 -0.12
C LEU A 12 -15.88 7.94 -0.93
N ARG A 13 -15.91 9.25 -0.68
CA ARG A 13 -14.98 10.25 -1.20
C ARG A 13 -14.03 10.72 -0.13
N LEU A 14 -12.76 10.66 -0.47
CA LEU A 14 -11.69 11.25 0.33
C LEU A 14 -11.55 12.74 -0.02
N VAL A 15 -11.82 13.61 0.95
CA VAL A 15 -11.58 15.05 0.81
C VAL A 15 -10.42 15.46 1.70
N ALA A 16 -9.31 15.84 1.05
CA ALA A 16 -8.06 16.20 1.69
C ALA A 16 -7.67 17.64 1.33
N PRO A 17 -8.35 18.67 1.89
CA PRO A 17 -8.02 20.06 1.58
C PRO A 17 -6.59 20.38 2.04
N GLY A 18 -5.86 21.12 1.22
CA GLY A 18 -4.47 21.51 1.47
C GLY A 18 -3.46 20.36 1.39
N ARG A 19 -3.77 19.20 0.79
CA ARG A 19 -2.81 18.09 0.65
C ARG A 19 -1.53 18.51 -0.08
N SER A 20 -1.66 19.34 -1.11
CA SER A 20 -0.56 19.92 -1.89
C SER A 20 0.30 20.90 -1.08
N GLU A 21 -0.29 21.54 -0.06
CA GLU A 21 0.34 22.59 0.76
C GLU A 21 1.00 22.02 2.03
N ARG A 22 0.78 20.75 2.36
CA ARG A 22 1.38 20.04 3.51
C ARG A 22 2.87 19.75 3.35
N LEU A 23 3.58 20.56 2.59
CA LEU A 23 5.03 20.64 2.67
C LEU A 23 5.36 21.27 4.03
N GLY A 24 5.36 20.44 5.07
CA GLY A 24 6.03 20.78 6.33
C GLY A 24 7.49 21.12 6.05
N PRO A 25 8.21 21.71 7.03
CA PRO A 25 9.65 21.93 6.88
C PRO A 25 10.27 20.61 6.44
N ARG A 26 10.87 20.59 5.25
CA ARG A 26 11.54 19.37 4.78
C ARG A 26 12.58 19.05 5.84
N PRO A 27 12.50 17.90 6.54
CA PRO A 27 13.59 17.51 7.41
C PRO A 27 14.89 17.57 6.60
N SER A 28 15.99 17.90 7.26
CA SER A 28 17.33 17.86 6.65
C SER A 28 17.69 16.39 6.36
N GLY A 29 17.08 15.81 5.34
CA GLY A 29 17.16 14.39 5.02
C GLY A 29 15.79 13.71 4.84
N CYS A 30 15.81 12.49 4.33
CA CYS A 30 14.61 11.67 4.17
C CYS A 30 14.20 11.04 5.50
N PRO A 31 12.97 11.22 6.00
CA PRO A 31 12.51 10.59 7.25
C PRO A 31 12.44 9.06 7.16
N PHE A 32 12.43 8.51 5.94
CA PHE A 32 12.31 7.07 5.68
C PHE A 32 13.65 6.35 5.59
N CYS A 33 14.75 7.08 5.39
CA CYS A 33 16.10 6.50 5.37
C CYS A 33 16.55 5.99 6.76
N PRO A 34 17.46 5.00 6.80
CA PRO A 34 18.11 4.54 8.03
C PRO A 34 18.75 5.69 8.82
N GLY A 35 18.65 5.64 10.14
CA GLY A 35 19.17 6.66 11.06
C GLY A 35 18.20 7.82 11.35
N ASN A 36 17.08 7.90 10.61
CA ASN A 36 16.06 8.93 10.78
C ASN A 36 14.78 8.38 11.45
N GLU A 37 14.83 7.22 12.10
CA GLU A 37 13.66 6.60 12.72
C GLU A 37 13.04 7.47 13.82
N ALA A 38 13.85 8.31 14.48
CA ALA A 38 13.38 9.24 15.50
C ALA A 38 12.51 10.39 14.97
N VAL A 39 12.51 10.67 13.66
CA VAL A 39 11.64 11.69 13.03
C VAL A 39 10.35 11.10 12.45
N THR A 40 10.13 9.80 12.63
CA THR A 40 8.86 9.13 12.34
C THR A 40 8.16 8.76 13.66
N PRO A 41 6.82 8.58 13.66
CA PRO A 41 6.13 7.98 14.79
C PRO A 41 6.71 6.61 15.16
N PRO A 42 6.52 6.14 16.42
CA PRO A 42 6.99 4.83 16.84
C PRO A 42 6.49 3.70 15.93
N GLU A 43 7.38 2.76 15.61
CA GLU A 43 7.06 1.63 14.74
C GLU A 43 5.95 0.76 15.32
N THR A 44 4.97 0.42 14.49
CA THR A 44 3.93 -0.58 14.78
C THR A 44 4.27 -1.93 14.17
N GLY A 45 5.34 -2.00 13.36
CA GLY A 45 5.92 -3.25 12.92
C GLY A 45 7.18 -3.07 12.10
N ARG A 46 7.95 -4.15 12.02
CA ARG A 46 9.25 -4.18 11.37
C ARG A 46 9.53 -5.60 10.88
N VAL A 47 10.22 -5.68 9.75
CA VAL A 47 10.94 -6.88 9.31
C VAL A 47 12.43 -6.58 9.47
N ASP A 48 13.12 -7.37 10.29
CA ASP A 48 14.53 -7.15 10.59
C ASP A 48 15.44 -7.45 9.40
N ALA A 49 16.56 -6.73 9.29
CA ALA A 49 17.56 -6.89 8.23
C ALA A 49 18.21 -8.29 8.18
N ARG A 50 18.00 -9.11 9.21
CA ARG A 50 18.47 -10.50 9.28
C ARG A 50 17.57 -11.46 8.49
N THR A 51 16.33 -11.09 8.23
CA THR A 51 15.35 -11.90 7.50
C THR A 51 15.57 -11.80 5.99
N HIS A 52 15.88 -10.60 5.51
CA HIS A 52 16.13 -10.33 4.09
C HIS A 52 17.49 -9.65 3.94
N VAL A 53 18.45 -10.36 3.34
CA VAL A 53 19.80 -9.83 3.10
C VAL A 53 19.74 -8.79 1.99
N LEU A 54 20.03 -7.54 2.33
CA LEU A 54 20.14 -6.45 1.38
C LEU A 54 21.62 -6.29 1.00
N GLU A 55 21.93 -6.45 -0.29
CA GLU A 55 23.32 -6.45 -0.79
C GLU A 55 23.88 -5.03 -1.04
N ASP A 56 23.01 -4.02 -1.10
CA ASP A 56 23.35 -2.65 -1.48
C ASP A 56 24.00 -1.83 -0.35
N ALA A 57 24.99 -1.00 -0.71
CA ALA A 57 25.72 -0.14 0.21
C ALA A 57 24.83 0.89 0.93
N ASP A 58 23.78 1.40 0.28
CA ASP A 58 22.83 2.35 0.89
C ASP A 58 21.94 1.69 1.96
N ALA A 59 21.85 0.36 1.96
CA ALA A 59 21.19 -0.43 3.00
C ALA A 59 22.17 -0.98 4.06
N GLN A 60 23.49 -0.91 3.81
CA GLN A 60 24.50 -1.45 4.72
C GLN A 60 24.45 -0.72 6.07
N GLY A 61 24.22 -1.50 7.13
CA GLY A 61 24.08 -0.99 8.50
C GLY A 61 22.64 -0.70 8.93
N SER A 62 21.64 -0.83 8.04
CA SER A 62 20.23 -0.79 8.46
C SER A 62 19.92 -1.97 9.37
N SER A 63 19.16 -1.73 10.43
CA SER A 63 18.65 -2.79 11.32
C SER A 63 17.36 -3.43 10.80
N TRP A 64 16.76 -2.88 9.74
CA TRP A 64 15.47 -3.30 9.20
C TRP A 64 15.47 -3.39 7.66
N SER A 65 14.65 -4.29 7.14
CA SER A 65 14.36 -4.45 5.71
C SER A 65 13.04 -3.78 5.32
N ALA A 66 12.05 -3.78 6.20
CA ALA A 66 10.82 -3.02 6.05
C ALA A 66 10.33 -2.53 7.42
N ARG A 67 9.62 -1.40 7.45
CA ARG A 67 9.03 -0.85 8.68
C ARG A 67 7.68 -0.19 8.43
N ALA A 68 6.82 -0.21 9.45
CA ALA A 68 5.51 0.40 9.44
C ALA A 68 5.32 1.23 10.71
N PHE A 69 4.66 2.37 10.56
CA PHE A 69 4.37 3.30 11.65
C PHE A 69 3.12 4.13 11.34
N PRO A 70 2.46 4.72 12.36
CA PRO A 70 1.30 5.58 12.15
C PRO A 70 1.60 6.75 11.20
N ASN A 71 0.64 7.08 10.33
CA ASN A 71 0.72 8.25 9.48
C ASN A 71 0.50 9.51 10.33
N LEU A 72 1.37 10.51 10.21
CA LEU A 72 1.23 11.81 10.90
C LEU A 72 -0.02 12.59 10.47
N PHE A 73 -0.56 12.28 9.31
CA PHE A 73 -1.77 12.90 8.75
C PHE A 73 -2.82 11.82 8.45
N PRO A 74 -3.32 11.13 9.49
CA PRO A 74 -4.20 9.98 9.30
C PRO A 74 -5.52 10.43 8.64
N LEU A 75 -6.09 9.52 7.87
CA LEU A 75 -7.40 9.70 7.25
C LEU A 75 -8.47 9.14 8.19
N THR A 76 -8.24 7.91 8.62
CA THR A 76 -8.99 7.20 9.66
C THR A 76 -8.00 6.62 10.65
N ASP A 77 -8.50 6.13 11.78
CA ASP A 77 -7.71 5.32 12.70
C ASP A 77 -8.03 3.83 12.48
N PRO A 78 -7.03 2.97 12.19
CA PRO A 78 -5.63 3.27 11.92
C PRO A 78 -5.40 3.71 10.46
N HIS A 79 -4.41 4.59 10.28
CA HIS A 79 -3.78 4.88 9.00
C HIS A 79 -2.27 4.80 9.20
N GLU A 80 -1.62 3.84 8.55
CA GLU A 80 -0.19 3.58 8.65
C GLU A 80 0.55 3.92 7.35
N VAL A 81 1.83 4.22 7.48
CA VAL A 81 2.81 4.25 6.39
C VAL A 81 3.65 2.99 6.51
N LEU A 82 3.84 2.28 5.40
CA LEU A 82 4.74 1.13 5.27
C LEU A 82 5.87 1.51 4.32
N VAL A 83 7.10 1.42 4.81
CA VAL A 83 8.33 1.65 4.04
C VAL A 83 8.94 0.28 3.72
N PRO A 84 8.91 -0.17 2.46
CA PRO A 84 9.31 -1.53 2.07
C PRO A 84 10.82 -1.68 1.85
N SER A 85 11.60 -0.60 1.95
CA SER A 85 13.06 -0.65 1.76
C SER A 85 13.77 0.46 2.55
N PRO A 86 14.95 0.18 3.14
CA PRO A 86 15.83 1.20 3.69
C PRO A 86 16.56 2.02 2.61
N ARG A 87 16.72 1.49 1.39
CA ARG A 87 17.33 2.23 0.29
C ARG A 87 16.42 3.37 -0.15
N HIS A 88 17.01 4.51 -0.46
CA HIS A 88 16.26 5.66 -0.97
C HIS A 88 15.91 5.48 -2.44
N VAL A 89 14.96 4.57 -2.71
CA VAL A 89 14.37 4.39 -4.04
C VAL A 89 13.05 5.14 -4.13
N THR A 90 12.72 5.62 -5.32
CA THR A 90 11.58 6.53 -5.52
C THR A 90 10.35 5.87 -6.13
N ALA A 91 10.46 4.60 -6.53
CA ALA A 91 9.40 3.87 -7.20
C ALA A 91 9.43 2.39 -6.80
N TRP A 92 8.27 1.73 -6.77
CA TRP A 92 8.16 0.31 -6.39
C TRP A 92 8.91 -0.60 -7.36
N ARG A 93 8.94 -0.25 -8.64
CA ARG A 93 9.72 -0.97 -9.68
C ARG A 93 11.23 -0.98 -9.47
N GLN A 94 11.75 -0.21 -8.51
CA GLN A 94 13.19 -0.18 -8.16
C GLN A 94 13.52 -1.06 -6.95
N LEU A 95 12.50 -1.64 -6.30
CA LEU A 95 12.69 -2.60 -5.22
C LEU A 95 13.34 -3.86 -5.76
N THR A 96 14.27 -4.42 -4.99
CA THR A 96 14.75 -5.77 -5.23
C THR A 96 13.69 -6.77 -4.77
N LEU A 97 13.79 -8.03 -5.22
CA LEU A 97 12.85 -9.06 -4.80
C LEU A 97 12.81 -9.24 -3.26
N PRO A 98 13.95 -9.29 -2.53
CA PRO A 98 13.93 -9.36 -1.06
C PRO A 98 13.24 -8.18 -0.38
N GLU A 99 13.32 -6.97 -0.95
CA GLU A 99 12.63 -5.80 -0.39
C GLU A 99 11.12 -5.85 -0.63
N LEU A 100 10.73 -6.29 -1.83
CA LEU A 100 9.33 -6.53 -2.14
C LEU A 100 8.75 -7.61 -1.21
N GLU A 101 9.48 -8.70 -0.99
CA GLU A 101 9.11 -9.76 -0.06
C GLU A 101 8.98 -9.25 1.37
N ALA A 102 9.95 -8.48 1.88
CA ALA A 102 9.89 -7.87 3.20
C ALA A 102 8.68 -6.93 3.36
N GLY A 103 8.38 -6.13 2.32
CA GLY A 103 7.23 -5.24 2.29
C GLY A 103 5.89 -5.99 2.32
N ILE A 104 5.77 -7.04 1.50
CA ILE A 104 4.56 -7.90 1.46
C ILE A 104 4.41 -8.67 2.77
N GLU A 105 5.49 -9.24 3.30
CA GLU A 105 5.50 -9.92 4.61
C GLU A 105 4.98 -8.98 5.70
N LEU A 106 5.52 -7.76 5.78
CA LEU A 106 5.11 -6.79 6.77
C LEU A 106 3.64 -6.39 6.61
N LEU A 107 3.18 -6.24 5.36
CA LEU A 107 1.77 -5.97 5.02
C LEU A 107 0.86 -7.10 5.51
N LEU A 108 1.21 -8.37 5.26
CA LEU A 108 0.43 -9.54 5.68
C LEU A 108 0.39 -9.72 7.20
N GLN A 109 1.42 -9.26 7.91
CA GLN A 109 1.47 -9.27 9.38
C GLN A 109 0.58 -8.21 10.03
N ARG A 110 -0.02 -7.26 9.28
CA ARG A 110 -0.77 -6.15 9.89
C ARG A 110 -2.07 -6.64 10.54
N PRO A 111 -2.20 -6.53 11.87
CA PRO A 111 -3.35 -7.09 12.61
C PRO A 111 -4.66 -6.34 12.35
N HIS A 112 -4.59 -5.12 11.81
CA HIS A 112 -5.72 -4.19 11.70
C HIS A 112 -6.91 -4.69 10.87
N ALA A 113 -6.69 -5.59 9.90
CA ALA A 113 -7.78 -6.20 9.14
C ALA A 113 -8.50 -7.31 9.91
N ALA A 114 -7.80 -8.00 10.81
CA ALA A 114 -8.34 -9.14 11.56
C ALA A 114 -9.00 -8.72 12.89
N GLU A 115 -8.52 -7.64 13.51
CA GLU A 115 -8.90 -7.27 14.89
C GLU A 115 -10.09 -6.31 14.99
N ARG A 116 -10.56 -5.71 13.88
CA ARG A 116 -11.70 -4.79 13.90
C ARG A 116 -12.83 -5.27 12.98
N PRO A 117 -13.79 -6.06 13.50
CA PRO A 117 -14.96 -6.49 12.74
C PRO A 117 -15.64 -5.32 12.02
N GLY A 118 -16.01 -5.50 10.76
CA GLY A 118 -16.65 -4.45 9.96
C GLY A 118 -15.68 -3.39 9.40
N ARG A 119 -14.36 -3.61 9.49
CA ARG A 119 -13.35 -2.77 8.84
C ARG A 119 -12.61 -3.53 7.75
N TYR A 120 -12.15 -2.80 6.74
CA TYR A 120 -11.30 -3.27 5.66
C TYR A 120 -10.02 -2.44 5.65
N VAL A 121 -8.87 -3.07 5.44
CA VAL A 121 -7.59 -2.35 5.26
C VAL A 121 -7.36 -2.16 3.78
N HIS A 122 -7.45 -0.91 3.33
CA HIS A 122 -7.11 -0.51 1.97
C HIS A 122 -5.64 -0.11 1.92
N ALA A 123 -4.83 -0.92 1.25
CA ALA A 123 -3.43 -0.64 0.98
C ALA A 123 -3.29 -0.01 -0.41
N PHE A 124 -2.58 1.11 -0.50
CA PHE A 124 -2.31 1.77 -1.77
C PHE A 124 -0.94 2.42 -1.80
N VAL A 125 -0.49 2.72 -3.02
CA VAL A 125 0.80 3.35 -3.31
C VAL A 125 0.53 4.56 -4.18
N ASN A 126 1.18 5.68 -3.87
CA ASN A 126 1.30 6.80 -4.80
C ASN A 126 2.73 6.76 -5.35
N ASP A 127 2.89 6.40 -6.62
CA ASP A 127 4.21 6.34 -7.28
C ASP A 127 4.40 7.59 -8.15
N GLY A 128 5.30 8.48 -7.73
CA GLY A 128 5.58 9.76 -8.38
C GLY A 128 4.72 10.95 -7.91
N VAL A 129 5.23 12.16 -8.17
CA VAL A 129 4.59 13.44 -7.75
C VAL A 129 3.23 13.63 -8.40
N GLU A 130 3.08 13.21 -9.67
CA GLU A 130 1.82 13.29 -10.41
C GLU A 130 0.73 12.39 -9.82
N ALA A 131 1.11 11.26 -9.21
CA ALA A 131 0.21 10.39 -8.44
C ALA A 131 -0.04 10.91 -7.01
N GLY A 132 0.49 12.08 -6.65
CA GLY A 132 0.31 12.70 -5.35
C GLY A 132 1.24 12.16 -4.25
N ALA A 133 2.40 11.60 -4.61
CA ALA A 133 3.44 11.25 -3.65
C ALA A 133 4.05 12.51 -3.02
N SER A 134 3.95 12.65 -1.70
CA SER A 134 4.49 13.80 -0.96
C SER A 134 5.95 13.63 -0.55
N LEU A 135 6.42 12.38 -0.46
CA LEU A 135 7.80 12.01 -0.16
C LEU A 135 8.34 11.15 -1.30
N PRO A 136 9.57 11.43 -1.79
CA PRO A 136 10.18 10.64 -2.86
C PRO A 136 10.41 9.19 -2.47
N HIS A 137 10.83 8.92 -1.23
CA HIS A 137 11.14 7.56 -0.78
C HIS A 137 9.88 6.68 -0.83
N VAL A 138 10.03 5.54 -1.50
CA VAL A 138 8.97 4.56 -1.73
C VAL A 138 8.25 4.17 -0.44
N HIS A 139 6.92 4.19 -0.49
CA HIS A 139 6.09 3.76 0.63
C HIS A 139 4.70 3.32 0.14
N ALA A 140 4.03 2.51 0.94
CA ALA A 140 2.60 2.27 0.87
C ALA A 140 1.90 2.99 2.02
N GLN A 141 0.62 3.24 1.84
CA GLN A 141 -0.30 3.72 2.87
C GLN A 141 -1.36 2.66 3.11
N LEU A 142 -1.63 2.37 4.37
CA LEU A 142 -2.60 1.38 4.81
C LEU A 142 -3.68 2.10 5.61
N VAL A 143 -4.89 2.17 5.08
CA VAL A 143 -6.00 2.90 5.70
C VAL A 143 -7.11 1.92 6.10
N SER A 144 -7.55 1.99 7.34
CA SER A 144 -8.71 1.23 7.80
C SER A 144 -10.01 1.98 7.48
N VAL A 145 -10.84 1.41 6.63
CA VAL A 145 -12.15 1.96 6.21
C VAL A 145 -13.28 1.01 6.61
N PRO A 146 -14.55 1.46 6.70
CA PRO A 146 -15.66 0.53 6.89
C PRO A 146 -15.74 -0.51 5.74
N ALA A 147 -16.02 -1.77 6.09
CA ALA A 147 -15.90 -2.91 5.17
C ALA A 147 -17.03 -2.97 4.13
N ASP A 148 -18.23 -2.52 4.47
CA ASP A 148 -19.41 -2.44 3.59
C ASP A 148 -19.10 -1.68 2.29
N HIS A 149 -18.42 -0.54 2.35
CA HIS A 149 -18.08 0.23 1.16
C HIS A 149 -17.04 -0.44 0.25
N HIS A 150 -16.17 -1.29 0.79
CA HIS A 150 -15.17 -2.01 -0.02
C HIS A 150 -15.67 -3.38 -0.49
N ALA A 151 -16.34 -4.11 0.39
CA ALA A 151 -16.97 -5.39 0.08
C ALA A 151 -18.01 -5.20 -1.03
N GLN A 152 -18.80 -4.13 -1.03
CA GLN A 152 -19.72 -3.85 -2.15
C GLN A 152 -18.99 -3.77 -3.50
N ARG A 153 -17.86 -3.06 -3.59
CA ARG A 153 -17.09 -2.95 -4.84
C ARG A 153 -16.41 -4.26 -5.25
N LEU A 154 -15.88 -5.03 -4.31
CA LEU A 154 -15.21 -6.31 -4.58
C LEU A 154 -16.16 -7.51 -4.73
N THR A 155 -17.38 -7.46 -4.21
CA THR A 155 -18.27 -8.64 -4.16
C THR A 155 -19.49 -8.53 -5.07
N HIS A 156 -20.03 -7.32 -5.33
CA HIS A 156 -21.17 -7.19 -6.25
C HIS A 156 -20.77 -7.43 -7.71
N GLY A 157 -19.54 -7.11 -8.10
CA GLY A 157 -19.06 -7.26 -9.48
C GLY A 157 -18.27 -8.53 -9.77
N VAL A 158 -18.04 -9.39 -8.76
CA VAL A 158 -17.15 -10.56 -8.91
C VAL A 158 -17.92 -11.87 -9.02
N ARG A 159 -19.20 -11.92 -8.62
CA ARG A 159 -20.04 -13.08 -8.91
C ARG A 159 -20.99 -12.78 -10.06
N GLY A 160 -20.91 -13.58 -11.12
CA GLY A 160 -21.86 -13.54 -12.21
C GLY A 160 -23.27 -13.92 -11.75
N ILE A 161 -24.26 -13.67 -12.60
CA ILE A 161 -25.67 -14.03 -12.34
C ILE A 161 -25.83 -15.55 -12.08
N ASP A 162 -24.94 -16.36 -12.65
CA ASP A 162 -24.88 -17.81 -12.48
C ASP A 162 -24.04 -18.26 -11.26
N GLY A 163 -23.57 -17.31 -10.43
CA GLY A 163 -22.83 -17.57 -9.20
C GLY A 163 -21.34 -17.86 -9.39
N ARG A 164 -20.83 -17.92 -10.64
CA ARG A 164 -19.39 -18.11 -10.92
C ARG A 164 -18.58 -16.86 -10.60
N CYS A 165 -17.31 -17.06 -10.27
CA CYS A 165 -16.40 -15.96 -9.95
C CYS A 165 -15.83 -15.36 -11.26
N LEU A 166 -16.26 -14.15 -11.60
CA LEU A 166 -15.85 -13.40 -12.80
C LEU A 166 -14.34 -13.10 -12.81
N LEU A 167 -13.71 -12.93 -11.64
CA LEU A 167 -12.25 -12.82 -11.56
C LEU A 167 -11.55 -14.14 -11.91
N CYS A 168 -12.10 -15.29 -11.47
CA CYS A 168 -11.56 -16.59 -11.84
C CYS A 168 -11.76 -16.88 -13.33
N GLU A 169 -12.87 -16.43 -13.92
CA GLU A 169 -13.08 -16.53 -15.37
C GLU A 169 -12.06 -15.66 -16.12
N LEU A 170 -11.90 -14.40 -15.74
CA LEU A 170 -10.95 -13.47 -16.37
C LEU A 170 -9.50 -13.97 -16.26
N VAL A 171 -9.09 -14.41 -15.08
CA VAL A 171 -7.73 -14.94 -14.84
C VAL A 171 -7.58 -16.38 -15.36
N GLY A 172 -8.67 -17.10 -15.59
CA GLY A 172 -8.67 -18.46 -16.15
C GLY A 172 -8.63 -18.51 -17.68
N ASP A 173 -8.95 -17.41 -18.35
CA ASP A 173 -8.83 -17.30 -19.79
C ASP A 173 -7.36 -17.12 -20.20
N HIS A 174 -6.75 -18.23 -20.62
CA HIS A 174 -5.35 -18.25 -21.06
C HIS A 174 -5.14 -17.65 -22.45
N ASP A 175 -6.21 -17.56 -23.26
CA ASP A 175 -6.17 -17.04 -24.63
C ASP A 175 -6.71 -15.60 -24.72
N SER A 176 -6.95 -14.97 -23.57
CA SER A 176 -7.48 -13.61 -23.50
C SER A 176 -6.56 -12.64 -24.25
N PRO A 177 -7.08 -11.83 -25.20
CA PRO A 177 -6.29 -10.80 -25.87
C PRO A 177 -5.85 -9.68 -24.92
N PHE A 178 -6.37 -9.66 -23.69
CA PHE A 178 -6.03 -8.72 -22.64
C PHE A 178 -5.01 -9.26 -21.63
N LEU A 179 -4.58 -10.52 -21.77
CA LEU A 179 -3.52 -11.08 -20.92
C LEU A 179 -2.19 -10.39 -21.25
N VAL A 180 -1.64 -9.68 -20.25
CA VAL A 180 -0.34 -9.00 -20.35
C VAL A 180 0.78 -9.93 -19.93
N GLU A 181 0.61 -10.61 -18.80
CA GLU A 181 1.63 -11.49 -18.22
C GLU A 181 0.98 -12.58 -17.36
N ARG A 182 1.64 -13.74 -17.26
CA ARG A 182 1.26 -14.81 -16.34
C ARG A 182 2.48 -15.41 -15.66
N GLY A 183 2.42 -15.48 -14.33
CA GLY A 183 3.36 -16.23 -13.51
C GLY A 183 2.74 -17.53 -13.00
N ALA A 184 3.49 -18.26 -12.17
CA ALA A 184 3.02 -19.50 -11.54
C ALA A 184 1.81 -19.29 -10.61
N HIS A 185 1.68 -18.09 -10.02
CA HIS A 185 0.68 -17.77 -8.98
C HIS A 185 -0.06 -16.44 -9.22
N TYR A 186 0.13 -15.80 -10.38
CA TYR A 186 -0.53 -14.54 -10.72
C TYR A 186 -0.81 -14.44 -12.22
N ALA A 187 -1.74 -13.57 -12.58
CA ALA A 187 -1.91 -13.08 -13.94
C ALA A 187 -2.10 -11.56 -13.91
N ILE A 188 -1.50 -10.86 -14.86
CA ILE A 188 -1.71 -9.45 -15.13
C ILE A 188 -2.60 -9.38 -16.37
N VAL A 189 -3.84 -8.93 -16.20
CA VAL A 189 -4.80 -8.77 -17.28
C VAL A 189 -5.12 -7.29 -17.38
N ALA A 190 -4.94 -6.70 -18.56
CA ALA A 190 -5.40 -5.34 -18.83
C ALA A 190 -6.92 -5.34 -18.81
N HIS A 191 -7.56 -4.63 -17.88
CA HIS A 191 -9.00 -4.57 -17.91
C HIS A 191 -9.45 -3.87 -19.22
N PRO A 192 -10.33 -4.49 -20.03
CA PRO A 192 -10.92 -3.83 -21.18
C PRO A 192 -11.91 -2.80 -20.66
N LEU A 193 -11.43 -1.60 -20.35
CA LEU A 193 -12.26 -0.41 -20.36
C LEU A 193 -12.24 0.16 -21.79
#